data_AF-A0A7K2KXJ7-F1
#
_entry.id   AF-A0A7K2KXJ7-F1
#
_cell.length_a   1.000
_cell.length_b   1.000
_cell.length_c   1.000
_cell.angle_alpha   90.00
_cell.angle_beta   90.00
_cell.angle_gamma   90.00
#
_symmetry.space_group_name_H-M   'P 1'
#
loop_
_entity.id
_entity.type
_entity.pdbx_description
1 polymer ?
#
loop_
_entity_poly.entity_id
_entity_poly.type
_entity_poly.pdbx_seq_one_letter_code
_entity_poly.pdbx_strand_id
1 'polypeptide(L)'
;MTGDGRADLLARDKAGVLWLHKGTDDGTTPYTTRTRIGSGWGGYDQLVVAGDLTDDGRADTVARDRAGVLWLYKGTGKTTGPFTGRTRIGAGWGEFNRLF
;
A
#
# COMPACT_ATOMS: atom_id res chain seq x y z
N MET A 1 -7.80 -1.33 4.54
CA MET A 1 -7.47 -0.28 3.53
C MET A 1 -8.72 0.23 2.82
N THR A 2 -9.70 -0.63 2.55
CA THR A 2 -11.02 -0.26 2.02
C THR A 2 -12.04 0.13 3.09
N GLY A 3 -11.62 0.20 4.36
CA GLY A 3 -12.43 0.70 5.48
C GLY A 3 -13.58 -0.23 5.90
N ASP A 4 -13.61 -1.47 5.43
CA ASP A 4 -14.69 -2.44 5.67
C ASP A 4 -14.41 -3.42 6.81
N GLY A 5 -13.36 -3.16 7.60
CA GLY A 5 -12.93 -4.01 8.71
C GLY A 5 -12.22 -5.31 8.28
N ARG A 6 -11.92 -5.49 6.99
CA ARG A 6 -11.29 -6.72 6.47
C ARG A 6 -9.85 -6.48 6.07
N ALA A 7 -9.06 -7.55 6.11
CA ALA A 7 -7.70 -7.53 5.62
C ALA A 7 -7.70 -7.45 4.09
N ASP A 8 -7.19 -6.35 3.55
CA ASP A 8 -6.98 -6.17 2.11
C ASP A 8 -5.54 -6.51 1.73
N LEU A 9 -5.30 -6.89 0.48
CA LEU A 9 -3.98 -7.18 -0.06
C LEU A 9 -3.58 -6.17 -1.15
N LEU A 10 -2.35 -5.68 -1.08
CA LEU A 10 -1.71 -4.99 -2.21
C LEU A 10 -0.77 -5.95 -2.94
N ALA A 11 -0.84 -5.92 -4.27
CA ALA A 11 0.08 -6.66 -5.12
C ALA A 11 0.67 -5.74 -6.18
N ARG A 12 1.98 -5.85 -6.40
CA ARG A 12 2.67 -5.18 -7.50
C ARG A 12 3.04 -6.21 -8.56
N ASP A 13 2.67 -5.96 -9.81
CA ASP A 13 3.05 -6.82 -10.92
C ASP A 13 4.45 -6.49 -11.49
N LYS A 14 4.92 -7.30 -12.44
CA LYS A 14 6.22 -7.14 -13.10
C LYS A 14 6.36 -5.83 -13.89
N ALA A 15 5.24 -5.25 -14.34
CA ALA A 15 5.22 -3.96 -15.02
C ALA A 15 5.25 -2.77 -14.04
N GLY A 16 5.27 -3.04 -12.73
CA GLY A 16 5.24 -2.00 -11.71
C GLY A 16 3.86 -1.35 -11.56
N VAL A 17 2.79 -2.05 -11.94
CA VAL A 17 1.42 -1.64 -11.63
C VAL A 17 1.04 -2.19 -10.27
N LEU A 18 0.46 -1.33 -9.44
CA LEU A 18 -0.10 -1.71 -8.15
C LEU A 18 -1.58 -2.04 -8.30
N TRP A 19 -1.97 -3.10 -7.61
CA TRP A 19 -3.29 -3.69 -7.59
C TRP A 19 -3.78 -3.84 -6.16
N LEU A 20 -5.07 -3.59 -5.95
CA LEU A 20 -5.76 -3.85 -4.70
C LEU A 20 -6.63 -5.10 -4.84
N HIS A 21 -6.47 -6.02 -3.91
CA HIS A 21 -7.31 -7.18 -3.70
C HIS A 21 -8.12 -6.95 -2.43
N LYS A 22 -9.39 -6.55 -2.56
CA LYS A 22 -10.25 -6.30 -1.41
C LYS A 22 -10.59 -7.62 -0.73
N GLY A 23 -10.47 -7.66 0.60
CA GLY A 23 -10.79 -8.84 1.42
C GLY A 23 -12.28 -9.20 1.39
N THR A 24 -12.58 -10.47 1.56
CA THR A 24 -13.94 -10.99 1.75
C THR A 24 -14.04 -11.66 3.12
N ASP A 25 -15.23 -12.18 3.50
CA ASP A 25 -15.41 -13.06 4.67
C ASP A 25 -15.47 -14.54 4.26
N ASP A 26 -15.26 -14.82 2.98
CA ASP A 26 -15.31 -16.18 2.45
C ASP A 26 -13.90 -16.75 2.48
N GLY A 27 -13.66 -17.71 3.38
CA GLY A 27 -12.37 -18.40 3.49
C GLY A 27 -11.96 -19.17 2.23
N THR A 28 -12.90 -19.47 1.33
CA THR A 28 -12.61 -20.11 0.02
C THR A 28 -12.28 -19.10 -1.07
N THR A 29 -12.83 -17.89 -0.96
CA THR A 29 -12.59 -16.77 -1.89
C THR A 29 -12.15 -15.53 -1.12
N PRO A 30 -10.96 -15.55 -0.46
CA PRO A 30 -10.59 -14.55 0.54
C PRO A 30 -10.40 -13.14 -0.03
N TYR A 31 -10.29 -13.01 -1.36
CA TYR A 31 -10.15 -11.74 -2.04
C TYR A 31 -11.03 -11.65 -3.28
N THR A 32 -11.55 -10.45 -3.52
CA THR A 32 -12.22 -10.09 -4.78
C THR A 32 -11.23 -10.02 -5.95
N THR A 33 -11.77 -9.90 -7.16
CA THR A 33 -10.98 -9.56 -8.35
C THR A 33 -10.21 -8.26 -8.12
N ARG A 34 -8.94 -8.27 -8.54
CA ARG A 34 -8.05 -7.12 -8.36
C ARG A 34 -8.57 -5.84 -9.01
N THR A 35 -8.43 -4.73 -8.30
CA THR A 35 -8.70 -3.37 -8.81
C THR A 35 -7.37 -2.68 -9.10
N ARG A 36 -7.23 -2.06 -10.28
CA ARG A 36 -6.02 -1.33 -10.65
C ARG A 36 -5.92 -0.03 -9.85
N ILE A 37 -4.79 0.18 -9.16
CA ILE A 37 -4.48 1.46 -8.50
C ILE A 37 -3.77 2.39 -9.48
N GLY A 38 -2.69 1.91 -10.11
CA GLY A 38 -1.89 2.72 -11.05
C GLY A 38 -0.53 2.13 -11.36
N SER A 39 0.15 2.70 -12.35
CA SER A 39 1.53 2.37 -12.74
C SER A 39 2.57 3.19 -11.96
N GLY A 40 3.86 2.93 -12.20
CA GLY A 40 4.97 3.70 -11.60
C GLY A 40 5.43 3.19 -10.23
N TRP A 41 4.73 2.21 -9.66
CA TRP A 41 5.10 1.60 -8.38
C TRP A 41 6.36 0.75 -8.47
N GLY A 42 6.82 0.44 -9.68
CA GLY A 42 8.16 -0.13 -9.92
C GLY A 42 9.31 0.79 -9.51
N GLY A 43 9.06 2.08 -9.21
CA GLY A 43 10.03 3.03 -8.65
C GLY A 43 10.45 2.75 -7.20
N TYR A 44 9.63 2.00 -6.46
CA TYR A 44 9.87 1.64 -5.07
C TYR A 44 10.62 0.31 -4.96
N ASP A 45 11.57 0.18 -4.04
CA ASP A 45 12.23 -1.10 -3.78
C ASP A 45 11.52 -1.89 -2.67
N GLN A 46 10.83 -1.21 -1.75
CA GLN A 46 9.96 -1.80 -0.73
C GLN A 46 8.62 -1.08 -0.61
N LEU A 47 7.59 -1.86 -0.26
CA LEU A 47 6.21 -1.40 -0.06
C LEU A 47 5.58 -2.25 1.05
N VAL A 48 5.08 -1.61 2.10
CA VAL A 48 4.49 -2.29 3.26
C VAL A 48 3.20 -1.59 3.70
N VAL A 49 2.16 -2.37 3.95
CA VAL A 49 0.94 -1.89 4.63
C VAL A 49 1.24 -1.87 6.12
N ALA A 50 1.32 -0.68 6.71
CA ALA A 50 1.86 -0.49 8.06
C ALA A 50 0.78 -0.35 9.15
N GLY A 51 -0.49 -0.57 8.79
CA GLY A 51 -1.62 -0.28 9.68
C GLY A 51 -2.00 1.20 9.63
N ASP A 52 -2.69 1.70 10.65
CA ASP A 52 -3.10 3.11 10.73
C ASP A 52 -1.97 3.95 11.36
N LEU A 53 -1.19 4.62 10.51
CA LEU A 53 -0.06 5.45 10.95
C LEU A 53 -0.48 6.90 11.21
N THR A 54 -1.68 7.29 10.78
CA THR A 54 -2.17 8.67 10.87
C THR A 54 -3.34 8.85 11.83
N ASP A 55 -3.74 7.78 12.52
CA ASP A 55 -4.82 7.75 13.51
C ASP A 55 -6.16 8.22 12.93
N ASP A 56 -6.42 7.88 11.65
CA ASP A 56 -7.64 8.25 10.94
C ASP A 56 -8.62 7.07 10.71
N GLY A 57 -8.33 5.93 11.34
CA GLY A 57 -9.08 4.68 11.29
C GLY A 57 -8.86 3.90 10.00
N ARG A 58 -7.87 4.25 9.17
CA ARG A 58 -7.63 3.63 7.87
C ARG A 58 -6.19 3.12 7.77
N ALA A 59 -6.05 1.97 7.13
CA ALA A 59 -4.74 1.41 6.87
C ALA A 59 -3.96 2.28 5.86
N ASP A 60 -2.78 2.68 6.28
CA ASP A 60 -1.77 3.41 5.53
C ASP A 60 -0.70 2.47 4.97
N THR A 61 0.02 2.96 3.97
CA THR A 61 1.11 2.24 3.33
C THR A 61 2.36 3.10 3.34
N VAL A 62 3.51 2.47 3.59
CA VAL A 62 4.82 3.11 3.42
C VAL A 62 5.55 2.47 2.24
N ALA A 63 6.26 3.30 1.49
CA ALA A 63 7.08 2.86 0.37
C ALA A 63 8.46 3.49 0.46
N ARG A 64 9.50 2.69 0.22
CA ARG A 64 10.86 3.19 0.07
C ARG A 64 11.23 3.21 -1.40
N ASP A 65 11.74 4.36 -1.86
CA ASP A 65 12.29 4.45 -3.20
C ASP A 65 13.76 3.99 -3.25
N ARG A 66 14.28 3.79 -4.46
CA ARG A 66 15.67 3.34 -4.66
C ARG A 66 16.72 4.33 -4.17
N ALA A 67 16.35 5.57 -3.87
CA ALA A 67 17.24 6.57 -3.27
C ALA A 67 17.20 6.52 -1.72
N GLY A 68 16.45 5.59 -1.13
CA GLY A 68 16.31 5.46 0.31
C GLY A 68 15.40 6.53 0.94
N VAL A 69 14.55 7.19 0.16
CA VAL A 69 13.52 8.10 0.69
C VAL A 69 12.29 7.29 1.08
N LEU A 70 11.76 7.56 2.27
CA LEU A 70 10.54 6.93 2.76
C LEU A 70 9.33 7.83 2.48
N TRP A 71 8.29 7.22 1.92
CA TRP A 71 7.06 7.87 1.51
C TRP A 71 5.87 7.25 2.23
N LEU A 72 5.00 8.08 2.78
CA LEU A 72 3.70 7.72 3.32
C LEU A 72 2.62 7.85 2.25
N TYR A 73 1.77 6.85 2.18
CA TYR A 73 0.56 6.78 1.37
C TYR A 73 -0.63 6.60 2.30
N LYS A 74 -1.35 7.70 2.57
CA LYS A 74 -2.48 7.64 3.50
C LYS A 74 -3.67 6.91 2.89
N GLY A 75 -4.30 6.04 3.67
CA GLY A 75 -5.50 5.31 3.27
C GLY A 75 -6.71 6.23 3.08
N THR A 76 -7.50 6.00 2.02
CA THR A 76 -8.74 6.76 1.79
C THR A 76 -9.99 6.00 2.23
N GLY A 77 -9.86 4.70 2.55
CA GLY A 77 -11.01 3.83 2.79
C GLY A 77 -11.79 3.47 1.51
N LYS A 78 -11.22 3.70 0.33
CA LYS A 78 -11.88 3.44 -0.96
C LYS A 78 -11.14 2.39 -1.76
N THR A 79 -11.87 1.55 -2.49
CA THR A 79 -11.26 0.57 -3.41
C THR A 79 -10.65 1.27 -4.64
N THR A 80 -11.34 2.27 -5.17
CA THR A 80 -10.84 3.12 -6.27
C THR A 80 -10.18 4.37 -5.69
N GLY A 81 -8.89 4.54 -5.94
CA GLY A 81 -8.08 5.59 -5.30
C GLY A 81 -7.87 5.33 -3.80
N PRO A 82 -7.24 4.20 -3.42
CA PRO A 82 -7.07 3.80 -2.02
C PRO A 82 -6.09 4.68 -1.24
N PHE A 83 -5.33 5.54 -1.94
CA PHE A 83 -4.37 6.44 -1.32
C PHE A 83 -4.61 7.89 -1.67
N THR A 84 -4.24 8.78 -0.75
CA THR A 84 -3.95 10.17 -1.08
C THR A 84 -2.66 10.28 -1.89
N GLY A 85 -2.28 11.50 -2.28
CA GLY A 85 -0.93 11.77 -2.76
C GLY A 85 0.12 11.34 -1.73
N ARG A 86 1.32 10.96 -2.22
CA ARG A 86 2.44 10.53 -1.36
C ARG A 86 3.01 11.72 -0.57
N THR A 87 3.38 11.47 0.68
CA THR A 87 4.07 12.43 1.55
C THR A 87 5.46 11.91 1.90
N ARG A 88 6.51 12.73 1.74
CA ARG A 88 7.86 12.35 2.18
C ARG A 88 7.90 12.37 3.71
N ILE A 89 8.33 11.28 4.32
CA ILE A 89 8.42 11.15 5.79
C ILE A 89 9.84 10.86 6.29
N GLY A 90 10.81 10.66 5.38
CA GLY A 90 12.20 10.50 5.77
C GLY A 90 13.15 10.29 4.59
N ALA A 91 14.45 10.24 4.89
CA ALA A 91 15.51 9.84 3.98
C ALA A 91 16.55 9.00 4.74
N GLY A 92 17.49 8.38 4.02
CA GLY A 92 18.48 7.48 4.63
C GLY A 92 17.94 6.10 4.98
N TRP A 93 16.72 5.76 4.56
CA TRP A 93 16.12 4.45 4.82
C TRP A 93 16.74 3.33 4.00
N GLY A 94 17.65 3.66 3.07
CA GLY A 94 18.46 2.69 2.33
C GLY A 94 19.45 1.92 3.21
N GLU A 95 19.77 2.44 4.40
CA GLU A 95 20.62 1.75 5.40
C GLU A 95 19.96 0.48 5.96
N PHE A 96 18.64 0.41 5.92
CA PHE A 96 17.89 -0.77 6.38
C PHE A 96 17.73 -1.78 5.26
N ASN A 97 17.81 -3.07 5.57
CA ASN A 97 17.60 -4.11 4.59
C ASN A 97 16.10 -4.40 4.33
N ARG A 98 15.20 -4.13 5.29
CA ARG A 98 13.76 -4.45 5.24
C ARG A 98 12.90 -3.46 6.04
N LEU A 99 11.67 -3.30 5.57
CA LEU A 99 10.52 -2.68 6.25
C LEU A 99 9.52 -3.79 6.61
N PHE A 100 8.88 -3.71 7.78
CA PHE A 100 7.80 -4.59 8.23
C PHE A 100 6.93 -3.88 9.25
#